data_AF-A0A961QGC7-F1
#
_entry.id   AF-A0A961QGC7-F1
#
_cell.length_a   1.000
_cell.length_b   1.000
_cell.length_c   1.000
_cell.angle_alpha   90.00
_cell.angle_beta   90.00
_cell.angle_gamma   90.00
#
_symmetry.space_group_name_H-M   'P 1'
#
loop_
_entity.id
_entity.type
_entity.pdbx_description
1 polymer ?
#
loop_
_entity_poly.entity_id
_entity_poly.type
_entity_poly.pdbx_seq_one_letter_code
_entity_poly.pdbx_strand_id
1 'polypeptide(L)'
;MNIHQRVEDREPSRGEAEAALDVLRAWANRASDADLAALDPRLMRLIPGLPDPAYPVLARDYPSAFTPDEAYKRSMPDLQNGPASLIRGANTPIQHVGISNFRLPVKFRTREGGDVTLQASVTGTVSLEADKKGINMSRIMRSFYQHAEKRFSVRVIEAALDDYKADLGSFDARIQMRFSFPMKVESLRSGLSGWQYYDIALELVDKTGERRTFMHLDYVYSSTCPCSLELSEHARAGRGQLATPHSQRSVARLSVEVMEGKVLWFEDLIDLCRRAVPTETQVMVKR
;
A
#
# COMPACT_ATOMS: atom_id res chain seq x y z
N MET A 1 -71.00 19.42 8.54
CA MET A 1 -71.18 18.04 8.04
C MET A 1 -69.81 17.57 7.57
N ASN A 2 -68.99 17.04 8.47
CA ASN A 2 -67.64 16.56 8.14
C ASN A 2 -67.71 15.05 7.97
N ILE A 3 -67.72 14.61 6.72
CA ILE A 3 -67.69 13.19 6.37
C ILE A 3 -66.23 12.76 6.50
N HIS A 4 -65.89 12.10 7.61
CA HIS A 4 -64.64 11.37 7.70
C HIS A 4 -64.82 10.05 6.96
N GLN A 5 -64.26 9.97 5.76
CA GLN A 5 -64.16 8.71 5.03
C GLN A 5 -63.27 7.78 5.88
N ARG A 6 -63.85 6.67 6.39
CA ARG A 6 -63.05 5.61 7.01
C ARG A 6 -62.02 5.14 5.98
N VAL A 7 -60.77 4.98 6.40
CA VAL A 7 -59.77 4.28 5.60
C VAL A 7 -60.34 2.87 5.38
N GLU A 8 -60.80 2.60 4.16
CA GLU A 8 -61.32 1.30 3.76
C GLU A 8 -60.21 0.25 3.88
N ASP A 9 -60.57 -1.02 4.11
CA ASP A 9 -59.67 -2.20 4.16
C ASP A 9 -59.02 -2.51 2.79
N ARG A 10 -58.58 -1.49 2.05
CA ARG A 10 -57.81 -1.63 0.81
C ARG A 10 -56.37 -1.18 1.05
N GLU A 11 -55.42 -1.86 0.41
CA GLU A 11 -54.04 -1.40 0.43
C GLU A 11 -53.94 0.01 -0.18
N PRO A 12 -53.32 0.97 0.54
CA PRO A 12 -53.17 2.32 0.04
C PRO A 12 -52.27 2.33 -1.19
N SER A 13 -52.63 3.15 -2.18
CA SER A 13 -51.78 3.36 -3.35
C SER A 13 -50.51 4.12 -2.98
N ARG A 14 -49.47 3.98 -3.80
CA ARG A 14 -48.19 4.69 -3.61
C ARG A 14 -48.37 6.22 -3.50
N GLY A 15 -49.25 6.80 -4.30
CA GLY A 15 -49.51 8.24 -4.27
C GLY A 15 -50.19 8.70 -2.97
N GLU A 16 -51.05 7.87 -2.38
CA GLU A 16 -51.67 8.15 -1.08
C GLU A 16 -50.64 8.08 0.06
N ALA A 17 -49.71 7.12 0.00
CA ALA A 17 -48.62 7.01 0.96
C ALA A 17 -47.65 8.21 0.89
N GLU A 18 -47.30 8.66 -0.32
CA GLU A 18 -46.45 9.85 -0.54
C GLU A 18 -47.15 11.13 -0.02
N ALA A 19 -48.44 11.31 -0.31
CA ALA A 19 -49.21 12.44 0.21
C ALA A 19 -49.32 12.43 1.75
N ALA A 20 -49.53 11.27 2.36
CA ALA A 20 -49.56 11.13 3.81
C ALA A 20 -48.20 11.48 4.46
N LEU A 21 -47.09 11.10 3.81
CA LEU A 21 -45.75 11.45 4.26
C LEU A 21 -45.49 12.97 4.20
N ASP A 22 -45.95 13.63 3.14
CA ASP A 22 -45.79 15.08 3.01
C ASP A 22 -46.64 15.85 4.03
N VAL A 23 -47.84 15.36 4.37
CA VAL A 23 -48.65 15.89 5.47
C VAL A 23 -47.92 15.73 6.82
N LEU A 24 -47.35 14.55 7.09
CA LEU A 24 -46.57 14.30 8.30
C LEU A 24 -45.34 15.20 8.40
N ARG A 25 -44.63 15.44 7.29
CA ARG A 25 -43.50 16.37 7.23
C ARG A 25 -43.92 17.81 7.50
N ALA A 26 -45.00 18.26 6.87
CA ALA A 26 -45.52 19.61 7.06
C ALA A 26 -45.96 19.86 8.51
N TRP A 27 -46.56 18.85 9.15
CA TRP A 27 -46.90 18.90 10.56
C TRP A 27 -45.65 18.92 11.45
N ALA A 28 -44.70 18.00 11.24
CA ALA A 28 -43.50 17.89 12.08
C ALA A 28 -42.64 19.16 12.07
N ASN A 29 -42.59 19.88 10.95
CA ASN A 29 -41.90 21.18 10.86
C ASN A 29 -42.54 22.30 11.72
N ARG A 30 -43.77 22.11 12.19
CA ARG A 30 -44.52 23.09 13.00
C ARG A 30 -44.86 22.56 14.40
N ALA A 31 -44.58 21.29 14.66
CA ALA A 31 -44.88 20.62 15.91
C ALA A 31 -43.91 21.09 17.01
N SER A 32 -44.38 21.12 18.25
CA SER A 32 -43.50 21.37 19.40
C SER A 32 -42.65 20.13 19.72
N ASP A 33 -41.55 20.31 20.44
CA ASP A 33 -40.70 19.18 20.88
C ASP A 33 -41.49 18.16 21.72
N ALA A 34 -42.50 18.60 22.47
CA ALA A 34 -43.37 17.73 23.25
C ALA A 34 -44.30 16.88 22.36
N ASP A 35 -44.82 17.47 21.27
CA ASP A 35 -45.66 16.77 20.30
C ASP A 35 -44.86 15.77 19.47
N LEU A 36 -43.62 16.13 19.11
CA LEU A 36 -42.69 15.22 18.44
C LEU A 36 -42.35 14.04 19.35
N ALA A 37 -42.04 14.29 20.63
CA ALA A 37 -41.72 13.23 21.58
C ALA A 37 -42.90 12.27 21.86
N ALA A 38 -44.14 12.71 21.67
CA ALA A 38 -45.34 11.88 21.78
C ALA A 38 -45.65 11.04 20.53
N LEU A 39 -44.98 11.30 19.40
CA LEU A 39 -45.14 10.56 18.16
C LEU A 39 -44.55 9.15 18.28
N ASP A 40 -45.16 8.16 17.61
CA ASP A 40 -44.58 6.81 17.54
C ASP A 40 -43.13 6.88 16.98
N PRO A 41 -42.13 6.32 17.69
CA PRO A 41 -40.73 6.36 17.26
C PRO A 41 -40.48 5.78 15.85
N ARG A 42 -41.33 4.86 15.38
CA ARG A 42 -41.25 4.29 14.02
C ARG A 42 -41.64 5.31 12.95
N LEU A 43 -42.57 6.22 13.25
CA LEU A 43 -42.97 7.31 12.36
C LEU A 43 -41.93 8.42 12.33
N MET A 44 -41.25 8.71 13.45
CA MET A 44 -40.14 9.68 13.49
C MET A 44 -39.02 9.33 12.49
N ARG A 45 -38.74 8.04 12.27
CA ARG A 45 -37.72 7.57 11.32
C ARG A 45 -38.03 7.86 9.85
N LEU A 46 -39.30 8.09 9.51
CA LEU A 46 -39.73 8.37 8.13
C LEU A 46 -39.57 9.86 7.77
N ILE A 47 -39.31 10.72 8.75
CA ILE A 47 -39.22 12.17 8.59
C ILE A 47 -37.73 12.56 8.54
N PRO A 48 -37.20 12.97 7.37
CA PRO A 48 -35.80 13.36 7.23
C PRO A 48 -35.49 14.59 8.09
N GLY A 49 -34.42 14.54 8.88
CA GLY A 49 -33.93 15.67 9.70
C GLY A 49 -34.24 15.59 11.19
N LEU A 50 -35.07 14.63 11.64
CA LEU A 50 -35.26 14.35 13.07
C LEU A 50 -34.21 13.33 13.57
N PRO A 51 -33.66 13.50 14.79
CA PRO A 51 -32.68 12.57 15.35
C PRO A 51 -33.32 11.19 15.62
N ASP A 52 -32.70 10.11 15.14
CA ASP A 52 -33.14 8.73 15.43
C ASP A 52 -32.91 8.41 16.92
N PRO A 53 -33.97 8.14 17.71
CA PRO A 53 -33.82 7.87 19.14
C PRO A 53 -33.01 6.60 19.45
N ALA A 54 -32.77 5.71 18.47
CA ALA A 54 -31.96 4.51 18.65
C ALA A 54 -30.46 4.68 18.35
N TYR A 55 -30.04 5.81 17.77
CA TYR A 55 -28.63 6.07 17.50
C TYR A 55 -28.12 7.12 18.49
N PRO A 56 -27.16 6.78 19.37
CA PRO A 56 -26.71 7.70 20.39
C PRO A 56 -26.09 8.94 19.75
N VAL A 57 -26.44 10.12 20.27
CA VAL A 57 -25.74 11.36 19.93
C VAL A 57 -24.33 11.27 20.52
N LEU A 58 -23.33 11.08 19.65
CA LEU A 58 -21.93 11.04 20.06
C LEU A 58 -21.42 12.45 20.35
N ALA A 59 -20.59 12.59 21.39
CA ALA A 59 -19.91 13.85 21.67
C ALA A 59 -19.06 14.27 20.46
N ARG A 60 -19.22 15.52 20.02
CA ARG A 60 -18.44 16.09 18.91
C ARG A 60 -17.10 16.65 19.37
N ASP A 61 -17.01 17.01 20.64
CA ASP A 61 -15.79 17.51 21.25
C ASP A 61 -14.88 16.35 21.65
N TYR A 62 -13.66 16.37 21.14
CA TYR A 62 -12.64 15.41 21.52
C TYR A 62 -12.17 15.70 22.95
N PRO A 63 -12.15 14.72 23.87
CA PRO A 63 -11.74 14.95 25.25
C PRO A 63 -10.21 15.09 25.33
N SER A 64 -9.70 16.33 25.25
CA SER A 64 -8.26 16.62 25.26
C SER A 64 -7.54 16.20 26.55
N ALA A 65 -8.26 16.12 27.68
CA ALA A 65 -7.74 15.66 28.96
C ALA A 65 -7.79 14.13 29.12
N PHE A 66 -8.34 13.40 28.13
CA PHE A 66 -8.44 11.94 28.22
C PHE A 66 -7.06 11.30 28.10
N THR A 67 -6.66 10.57 29.14
CA THR A 67 -5.47 9.73 29.13
C THR A 67 -5.89 8.31 29.55
N PRO A 68 -5.67 7.29 28.69
CA PRO A 68 -6.09 5.93 28.99
C PRO A 68 -5.21 5.35 30.11
N ASP A 69 -5.82 5.09 31.25
CA ASP A 69 -5.18 4.40 32.37
C ASP A 69 -5.14 2.87 32.15
N GLU A 70 -4.49 2.15 33.06
CA GLU A 70 -4.36 0.70 32.96
C GLU A 70 -5.69 -0.06 33.13
N ALA A 71 -6.68 0.53 33.79
CA ALA A 71 -8.00 -0.07 33.95
C ALA A 71 -8.79 0.04 32.64
N TYR A 72 -8.73 1.21 31.99
CA TYR A 72 -9.33 1.46 30.68
C TYR A 72 -8.69 0.62 29.58
N LYS A 73 -7.35 0.53 29.54
CA LYS A 73 -6.67 -0.37 28.57
C LYS A 73 -7.11 -1.83 28.73
N ARG A 74 -7.33 -2.29 29.97
CA ARG A 74 -7.82 -3.65 30.25
C ARG A 74 -9.28 -3.87 29.89
N SER A 75 -10.11 -2.83 29.86
CA SER A 75 -11.52 -2.96 29.44
C SER A 75 -11.70 -2.99 27.93
N MET A 76 -10.65 -2.67 27.15
CA MET A 76 -10.71 -2.73 25.70
C MET A 76 -10.88 -4.18 25.20
N PRO A 77 -11.79 -4.43 24.25
CA PRO A 77 -12.02 -5.77 23.72
C PRO A 77 -10.85 -6.21 22.81
N ASP A 78 -10.32 -7.41 23.05
CA ASP A 78 -9.40 -8.08 22.13
C ASP A 78 -10.18 -8.86 21.07
N LEU A 79 -10.59 -8.15 20.03
CA LEU A 79 -11.35 -8.72 18.92
C LEU A 79 -10.56 -9.77 18.13
N GLN A 80 -9.23 -9.73 18.16
CA GLN A 80 -8.39 -10.62 17.36
C GLN A 80 -8.22 -11.98 18.03
N ASN A 81 -8.03 -12.02 19.35
CA ASN A 81 -7.87 -13.26 20.13
C ASN A 81 -9.19 -13.80 20.70
N GLY A 82 -10.33 -13.21 20.34
CA GLY A 82 -11.66 -13.71 20.69
C GLY A 82 -12.00 -15.06 20.05
N PRO A 83 -13.04 -15.76 20.54
CA PRO A 83 -13.38 -17.11 20.08
C PRO A 83 -13.75 -17.16 18.58
N ALA A 84 -13.39 -18.26 17.93
CA ALA A 84 -13.64 -18.50 16.50
C ALA A 84 -15.14 -18.50 16.13
N SER A 85 -16.03 -18.71 17.10
CA SER A 85 -17.50 -18.59 16.94
C SER A 85 -17.97 -17.19 16.54
N LEU A 86 -17.12 -16.17 16.67
CA LEU A 86 -17.40 -14.80 16.21
C LEU A 86 -17.04 -14.56 14.74
N ILE A 87 -16.41 -15.52 14.05
CA ILE A 87 -16.05 -15.41 12.64
C ILE A 87 -17.32 -15.64 11.80
N ARG A 88 -17.73 -14.61 11.04
CA ARG A 88 -18.85 -14.67 10.10
C ARG A 88 -18.33 -14.62 8.67
N GLY A 89 -18.76 -15.54 7.82
CA GLY A 89 -18.36 -15.59 6.41
C GLY A 89 -18.01 -16.99 5.94
N ALA A 90 -17.60 -17.11 4.67
CA ALA A 90 -17.12 -18.37 4.11
C ALA A 90 -15.72 -18.70 4.64
N ASN A 91 -15.51 -19.96 5.04
CA ASN A 91 -14.23 -20.46 5.55
C ASN A 91 -13.22 -20.60 4.41
N THR A 92 -12.52 -19.52 4.07
CA THR A 92 -11.60 -19.44 2.93
C THR A 92 -10.24 -18.91 3.37
N PRO A 93 -9.11 -19.52 2.94
CA PRO A 93 -7.79 -19.02 3.28
C PRO A 93 -7.51 -17.68 2.59
N ILE A 94 -6.70 -16.83 3.23
CA ILE A 94 -6.21 -15.59 2.62
C ILE A 94 -4.80 -15.84 2.10
N GLN A 95 -4.60 -15.66 0.79
CA GLN A 95 -3.30 -15.89 0.15
C GLN A 95 -2.22 -14.92 0.65
N HIS A 96 -2.58 -13.63 0.78
CA HIS A 96 -1.67 -12.58 1.23
C HIS A 96 -2.40 -11.58 2.12
N VAL A 97 -2.01 -11.53 3.40
CA VAL A 97 -2.41 -10.49 4.35
C VAL A 97 -1.17 -9.96 5.06
N GLY A 98 -1.13 -8.66 5.32
CA GLY A 98 0.09 -8.03 5.76
C GLY A 98 0.02 -6.52 5.86
N ILE A 99 1.20 -5.92 5.82
CA ILE A 99 1.40 -4.47 5.75
C ILE A 99 2.05 -4.12 4.43
N SER A 100 1.64 -2.99 3.85
CA SER A 100 2.17 -2.50 2.57
C SER A 100 2.72 -1.09 2.70
N ASN A 101 3.85 -0.82 2.05
CA ASN A 101 4.43 0.51 1.91
C ASN A 101 4.71 1.22 3.25
N PHE A 102 5.09 0.48 4.30
CA PHE A 102 5.60 1.13 5.51
C PHE A 102 7.05 1.54 5.28
N ARG A 103 7.44 2.72 5.77
CA ARG A 103 8.75 3.32 5.47
C ARG A 103 9.62 3.42 6.71
N LEU A 104 10.88 3.07 6.56
CA LEU A 104 11.88 3.15 7.62
C LEU A 104 13.28 3.36 7.04
N PRO A 105 14.19 4.02 7.78
CA PRO A 105 15.59 4.07 7.40
C PRO A 105 16.24 2.69 7.57
N VAL A 106 16.99 2.24 6.56
CA VAL A 106 17.72 0.97 6.56
C VAL A 106 19.16 1.22 6.10
N LYS A 107 20.12 0.54 6.74
CA LYS A 107 21.53 0.57 6.35
C LYS A 107 21.82 -0.49 5.29
N PHE A 108 22.46 -0.07 4.21
CA PHE A 108 22.88 -0.93 3.09
C PHE A 108 24.39 -0.90 2.95
N ARG A 109 24.99 -2.07 2.74
CA ARG A 109 26.42 -2.20 2.42
C ARG A 109 26.67 -1.94 0.94
N THR A 110 27.74 -1.23 0.64
CA THR A 110 28.24 -1.02 -0.73
C THR A 110 29.39 -1.96 -1.04
N ARG A 111 29.62 -2.24 -2.33
CA ARG A 111 30.70 -3.12 -2.81
C ARG A 111 32.08 -2.63 -2.37
N GLU A 112 32.26 -1.31 -2.24
CA GLU A 112 33.51 -0.66 -1.87
C GLU A 112 33.79 -0.67 -0.34
N GLY A 113 32.93 -1.33 0.45
CA GLY A 113 33.14 -1.48 1.90
C GLY A 113 32.59 -0.33 2.75
N GLY A 114 31.75 0.54 2.18
CA GLY A 114 31.02 1.57 2.91
C GLY A 114 29.59 1.15 3.26
N ASP A 115 28.93 1.96 4.09
CA ASP A 115 27.51 1.82 4.42
C ASP A 115 26.75 3.09 4.04
N VAL A 116 25.53 2.94 3.51
CA VAL A 116 24.61 4.04 3.22
C VAL A 116 23.29 3.80 3.93
N THR A 117 22.76 4.84 4.59
CA THR A 117 21.42 4.78 5.18
C THR A 117 20.42 5.36 4.19
N LEU A 118 19.46 4.56 3.75
CA LEU A 118 18.45 4.94 2.77
C LEU A 118 17.05 4.77 3.38
N GLN A 119 16.12 5.63 2.97
CA GLN A 119 14.70 5.35 3.20
C GLN A 119 14.31 4.14 2.36
N ALA A 120 13.82 3.09 3.01
CA ALA A 120 13.26 1.94 2.35
C ALA A 120 11.74 1.87 2.59
N SER A 121 10.98 1.46 1.58
CA SER A 121 9.59 1.06 1.73
C SER A 121 9.49 -0.45 1.75
N VAL A 122 8.74 -0.99 2.69
CA VAL A 122 8.62 -2.43 2.89
C VAL A 122 7.16 -2.84 2.80
N THR A 123 6.95 -3.97 2.14
CA THR A 123 5.67 -4.67 2.05
C THR A 123 5.92 -6.10 2.50
N GLY A 124 5.30 -6.49 3.61
CA GLY A 124 5.43 -7.83 4.19
C GLY A 124 4.05 -8.47 4.26
N THR A 125 3.91 -9.64 3.64
CA THR A 125 2.64 -10.39 3.56
C THR A 125 2.86 -11.85 3.87
N VAL A 126 1.86 -12.50 4.45
CA VAL A 126 1.83 -13.94 4.69
C VAL A 126 0.50 -14.56 4.28
N SER A 127 0.51 -15.86 4.07
CA SER A 127 -0.71 -16.65 3.97
C SER A 127 -1.38 -16.78 5.34
N LEU A 128 -2.71 -16.76 5.36
CA LEU A 128 -3.52 -17.00 6.55
C LEU A 128 -4.43 -18.20 6.28
N GLU A 129 -4.34 -19.22 7.14
CA GLU A 129 -5.26 -20.35 7.11
C GLU A 129 -6.71 -19.92 7.35
N ALA A 130 -7.65 -20.70 6.82
CA ALA A 130 -9.06 -20.35 6.78
C ALA A 130 -9.70 -20.29 8.19
N ASP A 131 -9.15 -21.05 9.15
CA ASP A 131 -9.58 -21.11 10.55
C ASP A 131 -9.04 -19.98 11.42
N LYS A 132 -8.15 -19.12 10.88
CA LYS A 132 -7.57 -17.99 11.60
C LYS A 132 -8.34 -16.70 11.30
N LYS A 133 -8.63 -15.92 12.35
CA LYS A 133 -9.39 -14.66 12.25
C LYS A 133 -8.60 -13.50 11.63
N GLY A 134 -7.28 -13.48 11.80
CA GLY A 134 -6.44 -12.40 11.30
C GLY A 134 -5.01 -12.45 11.82
N ILE A 135 -4.16 -11.57 11.29
CA ILE A 135 -2.76 -11.42 11.69
C ILE A 135 -2.57 -10.21 12.61
N ASN A 136 -1.56 -10.27 13.48
CA ASN A 136 -1.15 -9.11 14.25
C ASN A 136 -0.22 -8.24 13.40
N MET A 137 -0.78 -7.28 12.67
CA MET A 137 -0.04 -6.43 11.72
C MET A 137 1.10 -5.65 12.38
N SER A 138 0.92 -5.20 13.64
CA SER A 138 1.96 -4.43 14.34
C SER A 138 3.18 -5.26 14.73
N ARG A 139 3.07 -6.60 14.81
CA ARG A 139 4.23 -7.49 14.99
C ARG A 139 5.18 -7.44 13.80
N ILE A 140 4.64 -7.45 12.57
CA ILE A 140 5.47 -7.33 11.36
C ILE A 140 6.30 -6.05 11.49
N MET A 141 5.66 -4.89 11.70
CA MET A 141 6.39 -3.63 11.87
C MET A 141 7.46 -3.70 12.97
N ARG A 142 7.11 -4.20 14.17
CA ARG A 142 8.04 -4.29 15.30
C ARG A 142 9.29 -5.11 14.97
N SER A 143 9.14 -6.24 14.28
CA SER A 143 10.30 -7.05 13.84
C SER A 143 11.26 -6.25 12.94
N PHE A 144 10.72 -5.48 11.99
CA PHE A 144 11.56 -4.62 11.15
C PHE A 144 12.26 -3.53 11.95
N TYR A 145 11.58 -2.85 12.87
CA TYR A 145 12.21 -1.84 13.73
C TYR A 145 13.31 -2.43 14.62
N GLN A 146 13.15 -3.66 15.10
CA GLN A 146 14.16 -4.32 15.93
C GLN A 146 15.45 -4.67 15.16
N HIS A 147 15.35 -4.93 13.85
CA HIS A 147 16.48 -5.36 13.01
C HIS A 147 17.05 -4.27 12.10
N ALA A 148 16.28 -3.23 11.78
CA ALA A 148 16.69 -2.17 10.85
C ALA A 148 17.97 -1.45 11.27
N GLU A 149 18.24 -1.34 12.58
CA GLU A 149 19.46 -0.73 13.11
C GLU A 149 20.62 -1.72 13.33
N LYS A 150 20.33 -3.03 13.36
CA LYS A 150 21.27 -4.09 13.75
C LYS A 150 21.86 -4.86 12.58
N ARG A 151 21.12 -4.97 11.48
CA ARG A 151 21.50 -5.76 10.29
C ARG A 151 21.53 -4.86 9.06
N PHE A 152 22.17 -5.37 8.01
CA PHE A 152 22.33 -4.67 6.74
C PHE A 152 21.61 -5.43 5.61
N SER A 153 21.06 -4.68 4.66
CA SER A 153 20.56 -5.21 3.38
C SER A 153 19.53 -6.35 3.56
N VAL A 154 19.67 -7.48 2.83
CA VAL A 154 18.72 -8.61 2.87
C VAL A 154 18.61 -9.28 4.24
N ARG A 155 19.66 -9.19 5.09
CA ARG A 155 19.64 -9.83 6.42
C ARG A 155 18.62 -9.23 7.36
N VAL A 156 18.21 -7.97 7.13
CA VAL A 156 17.10 -7.33 7.87
C VAL A 156 15.79 -8.05 7.55
N ILE A 157 15.58 -8.37 6.27
CA ILE A 157 14.38 -9.08 5.80
C ILE A 157 14.36 -10.51 6.35
N GLU A 158 15.48 -11.23 6.27
CA GLU A 158 15.60 -12.60 6.80
C GLU A 158 15.28 -12.65 8.30
N ALA A 159 15.84 -11.72 9.08
CA ALA A 159 15.61 -11.64 10.52
C ALA A 159 14.17 -11.31 10.88
N ALA A 160 13.59 -10.32 10.19
CA ALA A 160 12.21 -9.93 10.39
C ALA A 160 11.26 -11.08 10.04
N LEU A 161 11.59 -11.86 9.01
CA LEU A 161 10.85 -13.06 8.65
C LEU A 161 10.97 -14.16 9.71
N ASP A 162 12.18 -14.43 10.21
CA ASP A 162 12.43 -15.45 11.22
C ASP A 162 11.62 -15.17 12.50
N ASP A 163 11.67 -13.94 13.01
CA ASP A 163 10.89 -13.51 14.17
C ASP A 163 9.39 -13.63 13.93
N TYR A 164 8.96 -13.29 12.71
CA TYR A 164 7.56 -13.38 12.33
C TYR A 164 7.06 -14.83 12.26
N LYS A 165 7.85 -15.75 11.69
CA LYS A 165 7.50 -17.18 11.60
C LYS A 165 7.50 -17.86 12.97
N ALA A 166 8.44 -17.50 13.85
CA ALA A 166 8.49 -18.04 15.22
C ALA A 166 7.21 -17.75 16.01
N ASP A 167 6.60 -16.59 15.77
CA ASP A 167 5.40 -16.14 16.48
C ASP A 167 4.08 -16.73 15.93
N LEU A 168 4.04 -17.15 14.66
CA LEU A 168 2.80 -17.45 13.95
C LEU A 168 2.67 -18.90 13.44
N GLY A 169 3.72 -19.72 13.47
CA GLY A 169 3.68 -21.08 12.92
C GLY A 169 4.01 -21.10 11.41
N SER A 170 3.67 -22.18 10.72
CA SER A 170 4.09 -22.42 9.34
C SER A 170 3.15 -21.77 8.32
N PHE A 171 3.56 -20.64 7.75
CA PHE A 171 2.87 -19.96 6.65
C PHE A 171 3.84 -19.63 5.51
N ASP A 172 3.30 -19.52 4.30
CA ASP A 172 4.02 -18.91 3.20
C ASP A 172 4.17 -17.42 3.48
N ALA A 173 5.37 -16.89 3.25
CA ALA A 173 5.69 -15.51 3.53
C ALA A 173 6.41 -14.86 2.36
N ARG A 174 6.05 -13.60 2.11
CA ARG A 174 6.65 -12.77 1.07
C ARG A 174 6.92 -11.39 1.64
N ILE A 175 8.18 -11.00 1.65
CA ILE A 175 8.62 -9.68 2.06
C ILE A 175 9.35 -9.03 0.90
N GLN A 176 9.00 -7.78 0.62
CA GLN A 176 9.65 -6.96 -0.37
C GLN A 176 10.07 -5.63 0.24
N MET A 177 11.32 -5.22 0.02
CA MET A 177 11.88 -3.95 0.44
C MET A 177 12.38 -3.18 -0.79
N ARG A 178 11.86 -1.97 -1.01
CA ARG A 178 12.24 -1.10 -2.12
C ARG A 178 13.00 0.12 -1.61
N PHE A 179 14.02 0.55 -2.34
CA PHE A 179 14.82 1.73 -2.03
C PHE A 179 15.47 2.28 -3.30
N SER A 180 15.88 3.54 -3.25
CA SER A 180 16.60 4.20 -4.34
C SER A 180 18.09 4.26 -4.01
N PHE A 181 18.88 3.44 -4.71
CA PHE A 181 20.31 3.24 -4.44
C PHE A 181 21.16 4.27 -5.21
N PRO A 182 21.99 5.08 -4.52
CA PRO A 182 22.82 6.08 -5.17
C PRO A 182 24.16 5.49 -5.64
N MET A 183 24.55 5.78 -6.88
CA MET A 183 25.93 5.59 -7.35
C MET A 183 26.47 6.88 -7.98
N LYS A 184 27.75 7.12 -7.78
CA LYS A 184 28.45 8.24 -8.43
C LYS A 184 28.85 7.84 -9.85
N VAL A 185 28.52 8.69 -10.82
CA VAL A 185 28.77 8.46 -12.25
C VAL A 185 29.57 9.63 -12.79
N GLU A 186 30.64 9.32 -13.53
CA GLU A 186 31.45 10.33 -14.22
C GLU A 186 30.82 10.75 -15.55
N SER A 187 30.94 12.03 -15.86
CA SER A 187 30.53 12.58 -17.16
C SER A 187 31.44 12.09 -18.27
N LEU A 188 30.87 11.85 -19.45
CA LEU A 188 31.61 11.31 -20.61
C LEU A 188 32.80 12.16 -21.07
N ARG A 189 32.79 13.48 -20.82
CA ARG A 189 33.80 14.40 -21.38
C ARG A 189 34.39 15.38 -20.37
N SER A 190 33.58 15.90 -19.44
CA SER A 190 33.97 17.04 -18.62
C SER A 190 34.78 16.70 -17.36
N GLY A 191 34.97 15.42 -17.04
CA GLY A 191 35.56 14.97 -15.78
C GLY A 191 34.73 15.32 -14.54
N LEU A 192 33.53 15.86 -14.72
CA LEU A 192 32.56 16.09 -13.65
C LEU A 192 31.93 14.76 -13.23
N SER A 193 31.40 14.70 -12.02
CA SER A 193 30.67 13.52 -11.53
C SER A 193 29.36 13.94 -10.88
N GLY A 194 28.35 13.09 -10.99
CA GLY A 194 27.03 13.30 -10.41
C GLY A 194 26.45 12.02 -9.83
N TRP A 195 25.40 12.14 -9.03
CA TRP A 195 24.70 11.01 -8.45
C TRP A 195 23.60 10.52 -9.38
N GLN A 196 23.66 9.24 -9.75
CA GLN A 196 22.57 8.52 -10.38
C GLN A 196 21.89 7.63 -9.34
N TYR A 197 20.57 7.57 -9.39
CA TYR A 197 19.77 6.77 -8.48
C TYR A 197 19.16 5.59 -9.25
N TYR A 198 19.17 4.42 -8.61
CA TYR A 198 18.65 3.16 -9.16
C TYR A 198 17.55 2.63 -8.24
N ASP A 199 16.38 2.40 -8.80
CA ASP A 199 15.28 1.81 -8.03
C ASP A 199 15.50 0.30 -7.92
N ILE A 200 15.75 -0.15 -6.69
CA ILE A 200 16.04 -1.54 -6.36
C ILE A 200 14.95 -2.07 -5.44
N ALA A 201 14.53 -3.31 -5.67
CA ALA A 201 13.72 -4.06 -4.73
C ALA A 201 14.41 -5.37 -4.33
N LEU A 202 14.45 -5.66 -3.04
CA LEU A 202 14.86 -6.95 -2.51
C LEU A 202 13.62 -7.69 -2.07
N GLU A 203 13.45 -8.91 -2.57
CA GLU A 203 12.31 -9.75 -2.29
C GLU A 203 12.79 -11.08 -1.70
N LEU A 204 12.20 -11.46 -0.57
CA LEU A 204 12.38 -12.76 0.05
C LEU A 204 11.04 -13.49 0.02
N VAL A 205 11.04 -14.67 -0.58
CA VAL A 205 9.89 -15.59 -0.60
C VAL A 205 10.28 -16.82 0.19
N ASP A 206 9.49 -17.16 1.20
CA ASP A 206 9.59 -18.42 1.94
C ASP A 206 8.28 -19.18 1.68
N LYS A 207 8.38 -20.25 0.90
CA LYS A 207 7.23 -21.08 0.54
C LYS A 207 7.52 -22.50 0.96
N THR A 208 6.66 -23.09 1.79
CA THR A 208 6.85 -24.46 2.29
C THR A 208 8.25 -24.74 2.89
N GLY A 209 8.88 -23.72 3.48
CA GLY A 209 10.23 -23.80 4.05
C GLY A 209 11.38 -23.62 3.05
N GLU A 210 11.09 -23.51 1.75
CA GLU A 210 12.07 -23.16 0.73
C GLU A 210 12.19 -21.63 0.65
N ARG A 211 13.38 -21.10 0.91
CA ARG A 211 13.67 -19.65 0.83
C ARG A 211 14.31 -19.30 -0.49
N ARG A 212 13.77 -18.29 -1.16
CA ARG A 212 14.31 -17.72 -2.39
C ARG A 212 14.41 -16.21 -2.26
N THR A 213 15.56 -15.69 -2.65
CA THR A 213 15.86 -14.26 -2.61
C THR A 213 15.93 -13.73 -4.02
N PHE A 214 15.25 -12.63 -4.30
CA PHE A 214 15.25 -11.95 -5.58
C PHE A 214 15.72 -10.51 -5.42
N MET A 215 16.46 -10.03 -6.41
CA MET A 215 16.80 -8.63 -6.58
C MET A 215 16.13 -8.13 -7.86
N HIS A 216 15.42 -7.03 -7.75
CA HIS A 216 14.80 -6.35 -8.87
C HIS A 216 15.49 -5.00 -9.08
N LEU A 217 15.70 -4.64 -10.35
CA LEU A 217 16.32 -3.38 -10.76
C LEU A 217 15.52 -2.77 -11.90
N ASP A 218 15.11 -1.51 -11.74
CA ASP A 218 14.59 -0.69 -12.83
C ASP A 218 15.76 0.16 -13.39
N TYR A 219 16.35 -0.32 -14.49
CA TYR A 219 17.50 0.31 -15.15
C TYR A 219 17.04 1.29 -16.23
N VAL A 220 17.28 2.59 -16.01
CA VAL A 220 16.83 3.66 -16.90
C VAL A 220 17.88 3.97 -17.96
N TYR A 221 17.48 3.91 -19.23
CA TYR A 221 18.37 4.14 -20.37
C TYR A 221 17.69 4.94 -21.47
N SER A 222 18.48 5.50 -22.38
CA SER A 222 18.00 6.12 -23.62
C SER A 222 17.91 5.06 -24.71
N SER A 223 16.73 4.88 -25.30
CA SER A 223 16.54 4.03 -26.46
C SER A 223 16.27 4.87 -27.71
N THR A 224 16.83 4.44 -28.83
CA THR A 224 16.64 5.07 -30.14
C THR A 224 16.00 4.05 -31.07
N CYS A 225 14.96 4.47 -31.81
CA CYS A 225 14.31 3.60 -32.77
C CYS A 225 15.23 3.32 -33.96
N PRO A 226 15.52 2.04 -34.30
CA PRO A 226 16.40 1.70 -35.42
C PRO A 226 15.88 2.25 -36.75
N CYS A 227 14.55 2.23 -36.97
CA CYS A 227 13.95 2.78 -38.18
C CYS A 227 14.17 4.30 -38.31
N SER A 228 14.01 5.03 -37.20
CA SER A 228 14.25 6.48 -37.19
C SER A 228 15.72 6.82 -37.39
N LEU A 229 16.62 6.00 -36.85
CA LEU A 229 18.06 6.11 -37.05
C LEU A 229 18.42 5.91 -38.53
N GLU A 230 17.91 4.85 -39.15
CA GLU A 230 18.16 4.55 -40.56
C GLU A 230 17.69 5.68 -41.49
N LEU A 231 16.48 6.23 -41.26
CA LEU A 231 15.98 7.38 -42.03
C LEU A 231 16.84 8.63 -41.84
N SER A 232 17.36 8.84 -40.62
CA SER A 232 18.23 9.98 -40.31
C SER A 232 19.58 9.84 -41.02
N GLU A 233 20.17 8.64 -41.01
CA GLU A 233 21.41 8.34 -41.71
C GLU A 233 21.26 8.45 -43.22
N HIS A 234 20.15 7.96 -43.78
CA HIS A 234 19.84 8.14 -45.20
C HIS A 234 19.72 9.63 -45.59
N ALA A 235 19.09 10.46 -44.75
CA ALA A 235 19.01 11.91 -44.98
C ALA A 235 20.40 12.59 -44.98
N ARG A 236 21.29 12.16 -44.08
CA ARG A 236 22.67 12.66 -43.98
C ARG A 236 23.49 12.25 -45.21
N ALA A 237 23.51 10.97 -45.54
CA ALA A 237 24.30 10.44 -46.65
C ALA A 237 23.76 10.87 -48.02
N GLY A 238 22.45 10.80 -48.23
CA GLY A 238 21.84 11.03 -49.55
C GLY A 238 21.55 12.49 -49.87
N ARG A 239 21.31 13.34 -48.86
CA ARG A 239 20.93 14.75 -49.06
C ARG A 239 21.84 15.76 -48.36
N GLY A 240 22.83 15.31 -47.58
CA GLY A 240 23.64 16.20 -46.76
C GLY A 240 22.84 16.95 -45.69
N GLN A 241 21.65 16.44 -45.34
CA GLN A 241 20.75 17.11 -44.41
C GLN A 241 20.90 16.56 -43.00
N LEU A 242 20.95 17.47 -42.03
CA LEU A 242 20.91 17.09 -40.62
C LEU A 242 19.52 16.54 -40.29
N ALA A 243 19.48 15.28 -39.89
CA ALA A 243 18.32 14.64 -39.30
C ALA A 243 18.71 14.04 -37.95
N THR A 244 17.78 14.08 -37.00
CA THR A 244 17.96 13.54 -35.66
C THR A 244 16.93 12.45 -35.44
N PRO A 245 17.35 11.22 -35.11
CA PRO A 245 16.40 10.16 -34.81
C PRO A 245 15.70 10.44 -33.49
N HIS A 246 14.44 10.03 -33.36
CA HIS A 246 13.77 10.15 -32.08
C HIS A 246 14.35 9.15 -31.06
N SER A 247 14.53 9.63 -29.85
CA SER A 247 14.96 8.84 -28.70
C SER A 247 14.01 9.07 -27.53
N GLN A 248 13.86 8.06 -26.68
CA GLN A 248 13.01 8.11 -25.50
C GLN A 248 13.70 7.52 -24.28
N ARG A 249 13.22 7.91 -23.10
CA ARG A 249 13.59 7.27 -21.85
C ARG A 249 12.87 5.93 -21.74
N SER A 250 13.63 4.85 -21.58
CA SER A 250 13.14 3.49 -21.40
C SER A 250 13.62 2.93 -20.07
N VAL A 251 12.91 1.92 -19.56
CA VAL A 251 13.24 1.24 -18.31
C VAL A 251 13.34 -0.26 -18.61
N ALA A 252 14.52 -0.83 -18.42
CA ALA A 252 14.71 -2.27 -18.40
C ALA A 252 14.42 -2.75 -16.97
N ARG A 253 13.41 -3.60 -16.81
CA ARG A 253 13.07 -4.18 -15.49
C ARG A 253 13.66 -5.57 -15.39
N LEU A 254 14.63 -5.71 -14.50
CA LEU A 254 15.31 -6.98 -14.25
C LEU A 254 14.79 -7.59 -12.95
N SER A 255 14.65 -8.91 -12.93
CA SER A 255 14.38 -9.71 -11.73
C SER A 255 15.35 -10.87 -11.76
N VAL A 256 16.24 -10.94 -10.78
CA VAL A 256 17.27 -11.97 -10.69
C VAL A 256 17.16 -12.70 -9.38
N GLU A 257 17.21 -14.03 -9.43
CA GLU A 257 17.29 -14.87 -8.24
C GLU A 257 18.73 -14.92 -7.76
N VAL A 258 18.94 -14.61 -6.48
CA VAL A 258 20.25 -14.69 -5.83
C VAL A 258 20.40 -16.09 -5.25
N MET A 259 21.33 -16.86 -5.82
CA MET A 259 21.64 -18.22 -5.37
C MET A 259 22.12 -18.22 -3.92
N GLU A 260 21.71 -19.23 -3.15
CA GLU A 260 22.07 -19.37 -1.74
C GLU A 260 23.59 -19.35 -1.53
N GLY A 261 24.04 -18.62 -0.49
CA GLY A 261 25.46 -18.47 -0.16
C GLY A 261 26.26 -17.59 -1.13
N LYS A 262 25.64 -17.06 -2.19
CA LYS A 262 26.27 -16.08 -3.09
C LYS A 262 25.88 -14.66 -2.70
N VAL A 263 26.81 -13.74 -2.91
CA VAL A 263 26.56 -12.31 -2.76
C VAL A 263 26.47 -11.71 -4.16
N LEU A 264 25.35 -11.09 -4.46
CA LEU A 264 25.18 -10.22 -5.62
C LEU A 264 25.14 -8.78 -5.11
N TRP A 265 26.15 -7.98 -5.47
CA TRP A 265 26.14 -6.55 -5.17
C TRP A 265 25.17 -5.81 -6.08
N PHE A 266 24.54 -4.75 -5.57
CA PHE A 266 23.66 -3.89 -6.37
C PHE A 266 24.43 -3.31 -7.56
N GLU A 267 25.66 -2.89 -7.29
CA GLU A 267 26.62 -2.36 -8.24
C GLU A 267 26.98 -3.36 -9.33
N ASP A 268 27.07 -4.66 -9.02
CA ASP A 268 27.39 -5.68 -10.03
C ASP A 268 26.26 -5.85 -11.05
N LEU A 269 25.01 -5.82 -10.59
CA LEU A 269 23.84 -5.90 -11.46
C LEU A 269 23.70 -4.63 -12.32
N ILE A 270 23.98 -3.46 -11.74
CA ILE A 270 24.00 -2.18 -12.47
C ILE A 270 25.13 -2.18 -13.51
N ASP A 271 26.33 -2.63 -13.15
CA ASP A 271 27.47 -2.72 -14.06
C ASP A 271 27.22 -3.72 -15.20
N LEU A 272 26.52 -4.83 -14.93
CA LEU A 272 26.03 -5.74 -15.97
C LEU A 272 25.10 -5.03 -16.95
N CYS A 273 24.14 -4.24 -16.45
CA CYS A 273 23.22 -3.46 -17.28
C CYS A 273 23.97 -2.42 -18.13
N ARG A 274 24.92 -1.69 -17.54
CA ARG A 274 25.75 -0.70 -18.27
C ARG A 274 26.56 -1.32 -19.39
N ARG A 275 27.10 -2.54 -19.20
CA ARG A 275 27.82 -3.26 -20.25
C ARG A 275 26.89 -3.70 -21.38
N ALA A 276 25.69 -4.16 -21.05
CA ALA A 276 24.72 -4.64 -22.04
C ALA A 276 24.00 -3.51 -22.78
N VAL A 277 23.73 -2.40 -22.08
CA VAL A 277 22.99 -1.23 -22.56
C VAL A 277 23.78 0.03 -22.20
N PRO A 278 24.74 0.44 -23.04
CA PRO A 278 25.68 1.52 -22.72
C PRO A 278 25.06 2.92 -22.79
N THR A 279 23.80 3.04 -23.18
CA THR A 279 23.06 4.31 -23.34
C THR A 279 22.36 4.74 -22.06
N GLU A 280 22.95 4.46 -20.89
CA GLU A 280 22.47 4.94 -19.60
C GLU A 280 22.21 6.45 -19.62
N THR A 281 21.15 6.88 -18.91
CA THR A 281 20.89 8.32 -18.78
C THR A 281 22.04 9.00 -18.05
N GLN A 282 22.62 10.01 -18.70
CA GLN A 282 23.74 10.77 -18.16
C GLN A 282 23.26 11.79 -17.12
N VAL A 283 23.92 11.84 -15.96
CA VAL A 283 23.62 12.82 -14.90
C VAL A 283 24.11 14.22 -15.29
N MET A 284 25.30 14.29 -15.91
CA MET A 284 25.91 15.53 -16.37
C MET A 284 26.38 15.38 -17.81
N VAL A 285 25.94 16.31 -18.66
CA VAL A 285 26.38 16.42 -20.06
C VAL A 285 26.92 17.81 -20.27
N LYS A 286 28.19 17.93 -20.66
CA LYS A 286 28.79 19.19 -21.08
C LYS A 286 29.16 19.07 -22.56
N ARG A 287 28.81 20.11 -23.34
CA ARG A 287 29.27 20.24 -24.74
C ARG A 287 30.77 20.46 -24.78
#